data_AF-A0A0Q6RRF3-F1
#
_entry.id   AF-A0A0Q6RRF3-F1
#
_cell.length_a   1.000
_cell.length_b   1.000
_cell.length_c   1.000
_cell.angle_alpha   90.00
_cell.angle_beta   90.00
_cell.angle_gamma   90.00
#
_symmetry.space_group_name_H-M   'P 1'
#
loop_
_entity.id
_entity.type
_entity.pdbx_description
1 polymer ?
#
loop_
_entity_poly.entity_id
_entity_poly.type
_entity_poly.pdbx_seq_one_letter_code
_entity_poly.pdbx_strand_id
1 'polypeptide(L)'
;MPLPVHTRLMARTAEMLAMPHLACRRRDCRRKNTCFWHFKNSGEPCCLHNLTAAQREVFDEFYREALIILEYGGHQGLTYTWGNPGKRAFLDVCVELARTAVPPHDKRRFDAFRRDRETSVARTEPAAK
;
A
#
# COMPACT_ATOMS: atom_id res chain seq x y z
N MET A 1 7.49 -17.16 -2.81
CA MET A 1 6.24 -17.16 -3.60
C MET A 1 6.11 -15.80 -4.26
N PRO A 2 5.93 -15.72 -5.59
CA PRO A 2 5.66 -14.46 -6.26
C PRO A 2 4.33 -13.88 -5.75
N LEU A 3 4.29 -12.56 -5.48
CA LEU A 3 3.07 -11.89 -5.05
C LEU A 3 2.07 -11.82 -6.21
N PRO A 4 0.75 -11.92 -5.95
CA PRO A 4 -0.28 -11.69 -6.96
C PRO A 4 -0.08 -10.33 -7.65
N VAL A 5 -0.27 -10.28 -8.96
CA VAL A 5 -0.11 -9.03 -9.73
C VAL A 5 -1.42 -8.25 -9.69
N HIS A 6 -1.39 -7.09 -9.02
CA HIS A 6 -2.47 -6.12 -8.99
C HIS A 6 -1.93 -4.77 -9.47
N THR A 7 -1.86 -4.59 -10.79
CA THR A 7 -1.16 -3.48 -11.46
C THR A 7 -1.49 -2.11 -10.88
N ARG A 8 -2.77 -1.83 -10.61
CA ARG A 8 -3.19 -0.54 -10.03
C ARG A 8 -2.64 -0.34 -8.62
N LEU A 9 -2.59 -1.39 -7.80
CA LEU A 9 -2.08 -1.31 -6.45
C LEU A 9 -0.56 -1.15 -6.48
N MET A 10 0.15 -1.93 -7.31
CA MET A 10 1.59 -1.77 -7.51
C MET A 10 1.97 -0.36 -7.95
N ALA A 11 1.21 0.22 -8.89
CA ALA A 11 1.44 1.59 -9.34
C ALA A 11 1.26 2.59 -8.21
N ARG A 12 0.17 2.49 -7.42
CA ARG A 12 -0.06 3.37 -6.27
C ARG A 12 0.97 3.20 -5.16
N THR A 13 1.42 1.97 -4.89
CA THR A 13 2.53 1.69 -3.97
C THR A 13 3.80 2.38 -4.46
N ALA A 14 4.11 2.27 -5.76
CA ALA A 14 5.29 2.92 -6.33
C ALA A 14 5.20 4.45 -6.21
N GLU A 15 4.04 5.03 -6.48
CA GLU A 15 3.80 6.48 -6.37
C GLU A 15 3.94 6.99 -4.92
N MET A 16 3.34 6.30 -3.95
CA MET A 16 3.43 6.69 -2.54
C MET A 16 4.85 6.58 -1.99
N LEU A 17 5.63 5.59 -2.44
CA LEU A 17 7.04 5.46 -2.11
C LEU A 17 7.95 6.36 -2.97
N ALA A 18 7.38 7.27 -3.76
CA ALA A 18 8.08 8.19 -4.67
C ALA A 18 9.03 7.49 -5.68
N MET A 19 8.81 6.21 -5.99
CA MET A 19 9.65 5.41 -6.88
C MET A 19 9.71 5.97 -8.30
N PRO A 20 8.63 6.52 -8.89
CA PRO A 20 8.72 7.20 -10.17
C PRO A 20 9.72 8.36 -10.15
N HIS A 21 9.83 9.10 -9.04
CA HIS A 21 10.79 10.19 -8.89
C HIS A 21 12.22 9.68 -8.66
N LEU A 22 12.38 8.67 -7.81
CA LEU A 22 13.68 8.18 -7.33
C LEU A 22 14.38 7.20 -8.30
N ALA A 23 13.63 6.30 -8.94
CA ALA A 23 14.19 5.16 -9.67
C ALA A 23 13.83 5.15 -11.17
N CYS A 24 12.79 5.87 -11.61
CA CYS A 24 12.39 5.80 -13.02
C CYS A 24 13.33 6.58 -13.93
N ARG A 25 13.78 5.94 -15.02
CA ARG A 25 14.62 6.59 -16.05
C ARG A 25 13.85 7.53 -16.97
N ARG A 26 12.51 7.47 -17.01
CA ARG A 26 11.68 8.35 -17.86
C ARG A 26 11.42 9.70 -17.20
N ARG A 27 11.71 10.79 -17.93
CA ARG A 27 11.58 12.18 -17.46
C ARG A 27 10.16 12.53 -17.02
N ASP A 28 9.15 12.12 -17.79
CA ASP A 28 7.76 12.44 -17.48
C ASP A 28 7.27 11.76 -16.21
N CYS A 29 7.70 10.51 -15.98
CA CYS A 29 7.36 9.78 -14.76
C CYS A 29 7.97 10.43 -13.51
N ARG A 30 9.23 10.89 -13.61
CA ARG A 30 9.90 11.60 -12.51
C ARG A 30 9.22 12.92 -12.15
N ARG A 31 8.77 13.67 -13.16
CA ARG A 31 8.14 14.99 -12.97
C ARG A 31 6.75 14.91 -12.37
N LYS A 32 5.98 13.88 -12.72
CA LYS A 32 4.60 13.71 -12.27
C LYS A 32 4.46 12.78 -11.05
N ASN A 33 5.58 12.22 -10.57
CA ASN A 33 5.61 11.13 -9.60
C ASN A 33 4.60 10.01 -9.93
N THR A 34 4.51 9.62 -11.20
CA THR A 34 3.52 8.65 -11.70
C THR A 34 4.16 7.76 -12.77
N CYS A 35 4.08 6.44 -12.63
CA CYS A 35 4.60 5.53 -13.65
C CYS A 35 3.48 5.16 -14.63
N PHE A 36 3.54 5.67 -15.86
CA PHE A 36 2.55 5.39 -16.91
C PHE A 36 2.84 4.10 -17.70
N TRP A 37 3.93 3.40 -17.36
CA TRP A 37 4.47 2.31 -18.17
C TRP A 37 4.55 1.04 -17.33
N HIS A 38 3.89 -0.01 -17.80
CA HIS A 38 3.89 -1.32 -17.18
C HIS A 38 4.43 -2.35 -18.17
N PHE A 39 5.17 -3.34 -17.67
CA PHE A 39 5.60 -4.46 -18.50
C PHE A 39 4.42 -5.39 -18.76
N LYS A 40 4.15 -5.72 -20.04
CA LYS A 40 3.00 -6.57 -20.40
C LYS A 40 3.07 -7.97 -19.79
N ASN A 41 4.29 -8.50 -19.63
CA ASN A 41 4.49 -9.88 -19.19
C ASN A 41 4.33 -10.04 -17.66
N SER A 42 4.68 -9.02 -16.88
CA SER A 42 4.63 -9.09 -15.41
C SER A 42 3.58 -8.17 -14.78
N GLY A 43 3.01 -7.24 -15.55
CA GLY A 43 2.11 -6.20 -15.05
C GLY A 43 2.77 -5.17 -14.13
N GLU A 44 4.10 -5.24 -13.97
CA GLU A 44 4.85 -4.39 -13.04
C GLU A 44 5.11 -2.99 -13.61
N PRO A 45 5.06 -1.93 -12.78
CA PRO A 45 5.53 -0.60 -13.15
C PRO A 45 7.01 -0.62 -13.56
N CYS A 46 7.34 0.11 -14.62
CA CYS A 46 8.70 0.17 -15.17
C CYS A 46 9.75 0.66 -14.16
N CYS A 47 9.36 1.49 -13.18
CA CYS A 47 10.26 1.96 -12.13
C CYS A 47 10.84 0.84 -11.27
N LEU A 48 10.10 -0.27 -11.07
CA LEU A 48 10.55 -1.38 -10.20
C LEU A 48 11.76 -2.12 -10.76
N HIS A 49 11.96 -2.12 -12.08
CA HIS A 49 13.10 -2.77 -12.71
C HIS A 49 14.42 -2.02 -12.50
N ASN A 50 14.38 -0.77 -12.04
CA ASN A 50 15.58 0.02 -11.74
C ASN A 50 15.95 -0.03 -10.25
N LEU A 51 15.21 -0.78 -9.43
CA LEU A 51 15.48 -0.89 -8.00
C LEU A 51 16.63 -1.85 -7.74
N THR A 52 17.40 -1.57 -6.70
CA THR A 52 18.29 -2.58 -6.11
C THR A 52 17.47 -3.66 -5.41
N ALA A 53 18.08 -4.81 -5.11
CA ALA A 53 17.41 -5.89 -4.39
C ALA A 53 16.81 -5.41 -3.05
N ALA A 54 17.57 -4.63 -2.27
CA ALA A 54 17.10 -4.09 -1.00
C ALA A 54 15.92 -3.11 -1.16
N GLN A 55 15.95 -2.23 -2.18
CA GLN A 55 14.83 -1.32 -2.46
C GLN A 55 13.59 -2.09 -2.92
N ARG A 56 13.79 -3.17 -3.67
CA ARG A 56 12.70 -4.04 -4.13
C ARG A 56 12.06 -4.78 -2.95
N GLU A 57 12.85 -5.26 -1.99
CA GLU A 57 12.33 -5.90 -0.78
C GLU A 57 11.42 -4.96 0.02
N VAL A 58 11.85 -3.71 0.22
CA VAL A 58 11.02 -2.69 0.88
C VAL A 58 9.72 -2.46 0.11
N PHE A 59 9.79 -2.30 -1.22
CA PHE A 59 8.59 -2.17 -2.04
C PHE A 59 7.65 -3.38 -1.88
N ASP A 60 8.19 -4.59 -1.95
CA ASP A 60 7.42 -5.83 -1.87
C ASP A 60 6.79 -6.00 -0.47
N GLU A 61 7.40 -5.47 0.59
CA GLU A 61 6.83 -5.45 1.95
C GLU A 61 5.56 -4.58 2.01
N PHE A 62 5.64 -3.32 1.54
CA PHE A 62 4.46 -2.43 1.47
C PHE A 62 3.38 -3.00 0.54
N TYR A 63 3.78 -3.55 -0.60
CA TYR A 63 2.84 -4.10 -1.57
C TYR A 63 2.11 -5.34 -1.03
N ARG A 64 2.85 -6.25 -0.39
CA ARG A 64 2.29 -7.44 0.24
C ARG A 64 1.28 -7.07 1.31
N GLU A 65 1.64 -6.17 2.22
CA GLU A 65 0.74 -5.78 3.31
C GLU A 65 -0.51 -5.07 2.77
N ALA A 66 -0.36 -4.21 1.77
CA ALA A 66 -1.51 -3.56 1.12
C ALA A 66 -2.44 -4.56 0.40
N LEU A 67 -1.90 -5.60 -0.25
CA LEU A 67 -2.69 -6.68 -0.85
C LEU A 67 -3.50 -7.43 0.21
N ILE A 68 -2.83 -7.79 1.29
CA ILE A 68 -3.41 -8.49 2.42
C ILE A 68 -4.56 -7.65 3.03
N ILE A 69 -4.36 -6.34 3.21
CA ILE A 69 -5.42 -5.43 3.69
C ILE A 69 -6.56 -5.30 2.66
N LEU A 70 -6.25 -5.24 1.36
CA LEU A 70 -7.25 -5.17 0.31
C LEU A 70 -8.17 -6.40 0.30
N GLU A 71 -7.58 -7.60 0.44
CA GLU A 71 -8.30 -8.87 0.41
C GLU A 71 -9.13 -9.11 1.67
N TYR A 72 -8.56 -8.86 2.85
CA TYR A 72 -9.16 -9.28 4.12
C TYR A 72 -9.73 -8.13 4.97
N GLY A 73 -9.33 -6.89 4.70
CA GLY A 73 -9.67 -5.73 5.54
C GLY A 73 -11.17 -5.50 5.58
N GLY A 74 -11.81 -5.88 6.70
CA GLY A 74 -13.26 -5.76 6.94
C GLY A 74 -14.11 -6.97 6.55
N HIS A 75 -13.53 -8.12 6.18
CA HIS A 75 -14.28 -9.35 5.87
C HIS A 75 -14.29 -10.37 7.01
N GLN A 76 -13.31 -10.33 7.92
CA GLN A 76 -13.24 -11.20 9.10
C GLN A 76 -12.61 -10.41 10.24
N GLY A 77 -12.94 -10.75 11.50
CA GLY A 77 -12.42 -10.15 12.75
C GLY A 77 -10.91 -10.33 12.98
N LEU A 78 -10.13 -10.43 11.91
CA LEU A 78 -8.69 -10.29 11.90
C LEU A 78 -8.37 -8.81 12.12
N THR A 79 -8.30 -8.45 13.40
CA THR A 79 -7.60 -7.27 13.88
C THR A 79 -6.14 -7.34 13.40
N TYR A 80 -5.87 -6.81 12.21
CA TYR A 80 -4.53 -6.71 11.62
C TYR A 80 -3.55 -6.01 12.57
N THR A 81 -2.90 -6.77 13.44
CA THR A 81 -1.84 -6.30 14.37
C THR A 81 -2.14 -4.95 15.00
N TRP A 82 -3.32 -4.76 15.59
CA TRP A 82 -3.71 -3.49 16.25
C TRP A 82 -2.87 -3.20 17.51
N GLY A 83 -2.15 -4.21 18.02
CA GLY A 83 -1.41 -4.14 19.28
C GLY A 83 0.09 -3.82 19.17
N ASN A 84 0.66 -3.58 17.99
CA ASN A 84 2.08 -3.21 17.88
C ASN A 84 2.25 -1.74 17.43
N PRO A 85 2.47 -0.81 18.38
CA PRO A 85 2.64 0.62 18.08
C PRO A 85 3.75 0.89 17.06
N GLY A 86 4.83 0.10 17.06
CA GLY A 86 5.98 0.28 16.18
C GLY A 86 5.69 0.04 14.70
N LYS A 87 4.63 -0.71 14.37
CA LYS A 87 4.22 -0.98 12.98
C LYS A 87 3.06 -0.09 12.50
N ARG A 88 2.58 0.81 13.35
CA ARG A 88 1.34 1.53 13.10
C ARG A 88 1.40 2.45 11.88
N ALA A 89 2.43 3.29 11.79
CA ALA A 89 2.61 4.19 10.65
C ALA A 89 2.76 3.44 9.32
N PHE A 90 3.44 2.29 9.34
CA PHE A 90 3.56 1.40 8.19
C PHE A 90 2.18 0.86 7.75
N LEU A 91 1.39 0.37 8.70
CA LEU A 91 0.04 -0.12 8.42
C LEU A 91 -0.92 0.99 7.97
N ASP A 92 -0.76 2.22 8.47
CA ASP A 92 -1.55 3.39 8.04
C ASP A 92 -1.36 3.63 6.54
N VAL A 93 -0.11 3.63 6.11
CA VAL A 93 0.24 3.77 4.69
C VAL A 93 -0.36 2.61 3.88
N CYS A 94 -0.28 1.38 4.36
CA CYS A 94 -0.80 0.21 3.64
C CYS A 94 -2.34 0.21 3.54
N VAL A 95 -3.06 0.73 4.54
CA VAL A 95 -4.53 0.92 4.50
C VAL A 95 -4.91 1.95 3.44
N GLU A 96 -4.23 3.10 3.40
CA GLU A 96 -4.50 4.12 2.39
C GLU A 96 -4.15 3.61 0.98
N LEU A 97 -3.09 2.82 0.82
CA LEU A 97 -2.77 2.14 -0.43
C LEU A 97 -3.90 1.21 -0.88
N ALA A 98 -4.32 0.29 0.01
CA ALA A 98 -5.38 -0.67 -0.28
C ALA A 98 -6.68 0.05 -0.70
N ARG A 99 -7.04 1.13 0.00
CA ARG A 99 -8.25 1.93 -0.30
C ARG A 99 -8.32 2.42 -1.75
N THR A 100 -7.18 2.74 -2.36
CA THR A 100 -7.13 3.19 -3.77
C THR A 100 -7.51 2.11 -4.78
N ALA A 101 -7.46 0.85 -4.36
CA ALA A 101 -7.71 -0.35 -5.15
C ALA A 101 -9.02 -1.08 -4.79
N VAL A 102 -9.70 -0.68 -3.70
CA VAL A 102 -10.97 -1.27 -3.27
C VAL A 102 -12.07 -1.11 -4.34
N PRO A 103 -12.74 -2.20 -4.77
CA PRO A 103 -13.88 -2.14 -5.67
C PRO A 103 -15.03 -1.29 -5.12
N PRO A 104 -15.81 -0.59 -5.97
CA PRO A 104 -16.89 0.29 -5.51
C PRO A 104 -17.91 -0.37 -4.58
N HIS A 105 -18.24 -1.65 -4.80
CA HIS A 105 -19.21 -2.39 -3.97
C HIS A 105 -18.69 -2.68 -2.56
N ASP A 106 -17.37 -2.78 -2.39
CA ASP A 106 -16.72 -3.04 -1.10
C ASP A 106 -16.29 -1.77 -0.35
N LYS A 107 -16.37 -0.60 -0.99
CA LYS A 107 -15.92 0.67 -0.38
C LYS A 107 -16.58 0.96 0.95
N ARG A 108 -17.89 0.73 1.08
CA ARG A 108 -18.62 1.01 2.32
C ARG A 108 -18.09 0.17 3.48
N ARG A 109 -17.85 -1.11 3.23
CA ARG A 109 -17.29 -2.07 4.19
C ARG A 109 -15.87 -1.69 4.58
N PHE A 110 -15.04 -1.37 3.59
CA PHE A 110 -13.66 -0.96 3.81
C PHE A 110 -13.54 0.36 4.57
N ASP A 111 -14.36 1.35 4.25
CA ASP A 111 -14.38 2.63 4.97
C ASP A 111 -14.86 2.48 6.42
N ALA A 112 -15.74 1.50 6.71
CA ALA A 112 -16.13 1.17 8.08
C ALA A 112 -14.96 0.54 8.86
N PHE A 113 -14.26 -0.41 8.25
CA PHE A 113 -13.01 -0.98 8.79
C PHE A 113 -11.96 0.11 9.08
N ARG A 114 -11.77 1.07 8.17
CA ARG A 114 -10.84 2.20 8.34
C ARG A 114 -11.21 3.08 9.54
N ARG A 115 -12.50 3.39 9.73
CA ARG A 115 -12.99 4.19 10.86
C ARG A 115 -12.86 3.48 12.19
N ASP A 116 -13.12 2.18 12.23
CA ASP A 116 -12.95 1.38 13.44
C ASP A 116 -11.48 1.36 13.89
N ARG A 117 -10.56 1.35 12.93
CA ARG A 117 -9.13 1.52 13.17
C ARG A 117 -8.78 2.89 13.76
N GLU A 118 -9.26 3.99 13.18
CA GLU A 118 -9.09 5.36 13.73
C GLU A 118 -9.65 5.47 15.16
N THR A 119 -10.74 4.77 15.46
CA THR A 119 -11.37 4.77 16.79
C THR A 119 -10.57 3.93 17.80
N SER A 120 -10.08 2.77 17.39
CA SER A 120 -9.22 1.91 18.22
C SER A 120 -7.92 2.62 18.58
N VAL A 121 -7.35 3.34 17.62
CA VAL A 121 -6.21 4.25 17.81
C VAL A 121 -6.44 5.24 18.96
N ALA A 122 -7.55 5.98 18.94
CA ALA A 122 -7.89 6.98 19.94
C ALA A 122 -8.07 6.39 21.35
N ARG A 123 -8.38 5.09 21.47
CA ARG A 123 -8.51 4.40 22.76
C ARG A 123 -7.16 3.97 23.36
N THR A 124 -6.13 3.79 22.53
CA THR A 124 -4.80 3.30 22.96
C THR A 124 -3.76 4.39 23.20
N GLU A 125 -4.00 5.63 22.79
CA GLU A 125 -3.14 6.76 23.16
C GLU A 125 -3.46 7.20 24.60
N PRO A 126 -2.54 7.05 25.57
CA PRO A 126 -2.77 7.64 26.89
C PRO A 126 -2.82 9.15 26.71
N ALA A 127 -3.85 9.78 27.27
CA ALA A 127 -3.97 11.24 27.34
C ALA A 127 -2.68 11.80 27.94
N ALA A 128 -1.82 12.36 27.09
CA ALA A 128 -0.61 13.04 27.54
C ALA A 128 -1.03 14.24 28.40
N LYS A 129 -0.72 14.16 29.69
CA LYS A 129 -0.74 15.27 30.64
C LYS A 129 0.64 15.90 30.71
#